data_AF-A0AA46AEL5-F1
#
_entry.id   AF-A0AA46AEL5-F1
#
_cell.length_a   1.000
_cell.length_b   1.000
_cell.length_c   1.000
_cell.angle_alpha   90.00
_cell.angle_beta   90.00
_cell.angle_gamma   90.00
#
_symmetry.space_group_name_H-M   'P 1'
#
loop_
_entity.id
_entity.type
_entity.pdbx_description
1 polymer ?
#
loop_
_entity_poly.entity_id
_entity_poly.type
_entity_poly.pdbx_seq_one_letter_code
_entity_poly.pdbx_strand_id
1 'polypeptide(L)'
;MGLANKLTLLRIFLVPVFIIFIGYNEPLYALITFLVAGLTDALDGYIARKRNEVSYFGKIIDPIADKTLIISAFIFIYNSNFILKFPFWFVVLVISRDIYILAGSFLIYLIRGSLQIKPSIFGKATTFLQIFIVLIVLTINIFPQIKELYFIYQIFLYLTTSFIIISLLHYSYEGFNQIKNY
;
A
#
# COMPACT_ATOMS: atom_id res chain seq x y z
N MET A 1 3.71 26.46 5.40
CA MET A 1 3.56 25.02 5.15
C MET A 1 3.89 24.28 6.43
N GLY A 2 2.95 23.49 6.97
CA GLY A 2 3.18 22.68 8.18
C GLY A 2 4.20 21.57 7.96
N LEU A 3 4.75 21.03 9.05
CA LEU A 3 5.72 19.93 9.02
C LEU A 3 5.16 18.67 8.33
N ALA A 4 3.87 18.38 8.51
CA ALA A 4 3.19 17.26 7.87
C ALA A 4 3.25 17.34 6.33
N ASN A 5 2.87 18.48 5.74
CA ASN A 5 2.91 18.64 4.28
C ASN A 5 4.33 18.49 3.68
N LYS A 6 5.38 18.87 4.43
CA LYS A 6 6.77 18.66 3.98
C LYS A 6 7.14 17.19 3.96
N LEU A 7 6.67 16.41 4.93
CA LEU A 7 6.87 14.96 4.98
C LEU A 7 6.12 14.25 3.86
N THR A 8 4.89 14.65 3.56
CA THR A 8 4.13 14.12 2.41
C THR A 8 4.86 14.39 1.09
N LEU A 9 5.33 15.62 0.88
CA LEU A 9 6.09 15.99 -0.32
C LEU A 9 7.40 15.19 -0.45
N LEU A 10 8.08 14.98 0.67
CA LEU A 10 9.26 14.14 0.73
C LEU A 10 8.92 12.70 0.35
N ARG A 11 7.81 12.12 0.83
CA ARG A 11 7.37 10.77 0.43
C ARG A 11 7.11 10.68 -1.07
N ILE A 12 6.40 11.65 -1.63
CA ILE A 12 6.14 11.70 -3.08
C ILE A 12 7.46 11.72 -3.86
N PHE A 13 8.46 12.45 -3.36
CA PHE A 13 9.79 12.48 -3.95
C PHE A 13 10.57 11.16 -3.76
N LEU A 14 10.37 10.44 -2.65
CA LEU A 14 11.01 9.15 -2.41
C LEU A 14 10.47 8.02 -3.30
N VAL A 15 9.23 8.10 -3.79
CA VAL A 15 8.67 7.10 -4.71
C VAL A 15 9.50 6.94 -6.00
N PRO A 16 9.81 7.99 -6.79
CA PRO A 16 10.65 7.84 -7.97
C PRO A 16 12.07 7.42 -7.62
N VAL A 17 12.62 7.86 -6.47
CA VAL A 17 13.93 7.41 -5.99
C VAL A 17 13.94 5.89 -5.74
N PHE A 18 12.88 5.38 -5.10
CA PHE A 18 12.69 3.95 -4.88
C PHE A 18 12.60 3.17 -6.19
N ILE A 19 11.82 3.67 -7.16
CA ILE A 19 11.69 3.09 -8.50
C ILE A 19 13.05 3.04 -9.21
N ILE A 20 13.84 4.12 -9.11
CA ILE A 20 15.18 4.21 -9.70
C ILE A 20 16.10 3.14 -9.12
N PHE A 21 16.12 2.94 -7.80
CA PHE A 21 16.93 1.89 -7.18
C PHE A 21 16.50 0.48 -7.58
N ILE A 22 15.20 0.22 -7.76
CA ILE A 22 14.74 -1.04 -8.34
C ILE A 22 15.26 -1.21 -9.77
N GLY A 23 15.18 -0.15 -10.59
CA GLY A 23 15.65 -0.16 -11.98
C GLY A 23 17.15 -0.42 -12.13
N TYR A 24 17.96 0.11 -11.20
CA TYR A 24 19.40 -0.15 -11.14
C TYR A 24 19.77 -1.49 -10.48
N ASN A 25 18.77 -2.31 -10.13
CA ASN A 25 18.98 -3.61 -9.49
C ASN A 25 19.70 -3.51 -8.13
N GLU A 26 19.36 -2.47 -7.36
CA GLU A 26 19.98 -2.13 -6.07
C GLU A 26 18.99 -2.35 -4.91
N PRO A 27 18.75 -3.61 -4.48
CA PRO A 27 17.67 -3.94 -3.54
C PRO A 27 17.89 -3.36 -2.14
N LEU A 28 19.14 -3.13 -1.72
CA LEU A 28 19.46 -2.51 -0.42
C LEU A 28 18.99 -1.06 -0.37
N TYR A 29 19.33 -0.27 -1.40
CA TYR A 29 18.92 1.13 -1.47
C TYR A 29 17.41 1.26 -1.70
N ALA A 30 16.80 0.34 -2.45
CA ALA A 30 15.35 0.24 -2.56
C ALA A 30 14.69 -0.04 -1.20
N LEU A 31 15.22 -0.98 -0.41
CA LEU A 31 14.72 -1.27 0.94
C LEU A 31 14.82 -0.06 1.87
N ILE A 32 15.97 0.60 1.91
CA ILE A 32 16.19 1.79 2.74
C ILE A 32 15.19 2.89 2.35
N THR A 33 15.05 3.15 1.05
CA THR A 33 14.13 4.18 0.55
C THR A 33 12.67 3.86 0.90
N PHE A 34 12.26 2.59 0.74
CA PHE A 34 10.93 2.13 1.08
C PHE A 34 10.63 2.26 2.59
N LEU A 35 11.60 1.90 3.44
CA LEU A 35 11.49 2.05 4.89
C LEU A 35 11.40 3.52 5.30
N VAL A 36 12.26 4.38 4.76
CA VAL A 36 12.22 5.82 5.07
C VAL A 36 10.89 6.42 4.62
N ALA A 37 10.41 6.09 3.42
CA ALA A 37 9.13 6.56 2.92
C ALA A 37 7.96 6.10 3.81
N GLY A 38 7.91 4.82 4.20
CA GLY A 38 6.88 4.30 5.10
C GLY A 38 6.95 4.88 6.53
N LEU A 39 8.15 5.08 7.07
CA LEU A 39 8.32 5.70 8.39
C LEU A 39 7.90 7.17 8.39
N THR A 40 8.13 7.90 7.29
CA THR A 40 7.66 9.30 7.19
C THR A 40 6.14 9.42 7.21
N ASP A 41 5.39 8.38 6.79
CA ASP A 41 3.92 8.27 6.92
C ASP A 41 3.45 8.00 8.35
N ALA A 42 4.12 7.08 9.03
CA ALA A 42 3.79 6.86 10.43
C ALA A 42 4.00 8.15 11.26
N LEU A 43 5.07 8.90 10.94
CA LEU A 43 5.45 10.12 11.64
C LEU A 43 4.54 11.31 11.31
N ASP A 44 4.20 11.56 10.04
CA ASP A 44 3.33 12.71 9.71
C ASP A 44 1.92 12.53 10.27
N GLY A 45 1.37 11.32 10.22
CA GLY A 45 0.07 10.98 10.77
C GLY A 45 0.05 11.10 12.30
N TYR A 46 1.18 10.82 12.97
CA TYR A 46 1.32 11.04 14.41
C TYR A 46 1.43 12.54 14.75
N ILE A 47 2.27 13.28 14.02
CA ILE A 47 2.51 14.72 14.27
C ILE A 47 1.25 15.54 13.97
N ALA A 48 0.55 15.27 12.86
CA ALA A 48 -0.67 15.96 12.48
C ALA A 48 -1.78 15.77 13.53
N ARG A 49 -1.92 14.55 14.06
CA ARG A 49 -2.86 14.24 15.15
C ARG A 49 -2.48 14.93 16.46
N LYS A 50 -1.19 14.96 16.81
CA LYS A 50 -0.71 15.56 18.06
C LYS A 50 -0.80 17.10 18.04
N ARG A 51 -0.62 17.72 16.88
CA ARG A 51 -0.62 19.19 16.74
C ARG A 51 -1.97 19.78 16.31
N ASN A 52 -2.98 18.96 16.06
CA ASN A 52 -4.25 19.39 15.43
C ASN A 52 -4.07 20.15 14.11
N GLU A 53 -2.91 19.99 13.45
CA GLU A 53 -2.55 20.66 12.20
C GLU A 53 -2.97 19.80 11.00
N VAL A 54 -4.22 19.34 10.99
CA VAL A 54 -4.71 18.51 9.89
C VAL A 54 -5.12 19.40 8.72
N SER A 55 -4.23 19.53 7.74
CA SER A 55 -4.51 20.35 6.54
C SER A 55 -5.42 19.61 5.55
N TYR A 56 -6.30 20.34 4.86
CA TYR A 56 -7.16 19.77 3.80
C TYR A 56 -6.33 19.17 2.66
N PHE A 57 -5.20 19.79 2.35
CA PHE A 57 -4.25 19.32 1.35
C PHE A 57 -3.63 17.95 1.73
N GLY A 58 -3.12 17.81 2.97
CA GLY A 58 -2.57 16.55 3.46
C GLY A 58 -3.61 15.42 3.42
N LYS A 59 -4.85 15.68 3.87
CA LYS A 59 -5.93 14.68 3.85
C LYS A 59 -6.18 14.04 2.48
N ILE A 60 -5.95 14.77 1.39
CA ILE A 60 -6.16 14.28 0.02
C ILE A 60 -4.88 13.64 -0.52
N ILE A 61 -3.73 14.24 -0.26
CA ILE A 61 -2.45 13.82 -0.85
C ILE A 61 -1.84 12.63 -0.12
N ASP A 62 -1.97 12.53 1.21
CA ASP A 62 -1.38 11.44 2.00
C ASP A 62 -1.88 10.05 1.52
N PRO A 63 -3.19 9.82 1.35
CA PRO A 63 -3.69 8.53 0.85
C PRO A 63 -3.24 8.20 -0.58
N ILE A 64 -3.03 9.21 -1.41
CA ILE A 64 -2.53 9.04 -2.78
C ILE A 64 -1.06 8.63 -2.75
N ALA A 65 -0.24 9.35 -1.97
CA ALA A 65 1.18 9.08 -1.84
C ALA A 65 1.44 7.66 -1.29
N ASP A 66 0.68 7.24 -0.28
CA ASP A 66 0.78 5.90 0.31
C ASP A 66 0.47 4.79 -0.69
N LYS A 67 -0.65 4.91 -1.39
CA LYS A 67 -1.02 3.93 -2.40
C LYS A 67 -0.02 3.90 -3.55
N THR A 68 0.54 5.04 -3.92
CA THR A 68 1.53 5.12 -5.01
C THR A 68 2.80 4.36 -4.65
N LEU A 69 3.29 4.46 -3.41
CA LEU A 69 4.47 3.72 -2.96
C LEU A 69 4.25 2.20 -3.02
N ILE A 70 3.11 1.72 -2.50
CA ILE A 70 2.82 0.27 -2.47
C ILE A 70 2.58 -0.26 -3.90
N ILE A 71 1.78 0.43 -4.72
CA ILE A 71 1.50 0.03 -6.10
C ILE A 71 2.79 0.03 -6.93
N SER A 72 3.62 1.07 -6.80
CA SER A 72 4.91 1.10 -7.48
C SER A 72 5.82 -0.05 -7.05
N ALA A 73 5.87 -0.40 -5.76
CA ALA A 73 6.62 -1.57 -5.30
C ALA A 73 6.19 -2.85 -6.01
N PHE A 74 4.89 -3.15 -6.09
CA PHE A 74 4.41 -4.35 -6.78
C PHE A 74 4.73 -4.34 -8.28
N ILE A 75 4.47 -3.23 -8.97
CA ILE A 75 4.69 -3.12 -10.42
C ILE A 75 6.18 -3.20 -10.76
N PHE A 76 7.01 -2.42 -10.08
CA PHE A 76 8.43 -2.32 -10.43
C PHE A 76 9.22 -3.54 -9.95
N ILE A 77 8.89 -4.15 -8.81
CA ILE A 77 9.54 -5.42 -8.41
C ILE A 77 9.19 -6.54 -9.42
N TYR A 78 7.95 -6.60 -9.90
CA TYR A 78 7.58 -7.55 -10.96
C TYR A 78 8.37 -7.35 -12.26
N ASN A 79 8.60 -6.10 -12.66
CA ASN A 79 9.35 -5.76 -13.87
C ASN A 79 10.87 -5.64 -13.68
N SER A 80 11.37 -5.75 -12.46
CA SER A 80 12.80 -5.61 -12.14
C SER A 80 13.64 -6.78 -12.64
N ASN A 81 14.96 -6.73 -12.48
CA ASN A 81 15.86 -7.87 -12.71
C ASN A 81 16.21 -8.61 -11.40
N PHE A 82 15.44 -8.40 -10.34
CA PHE A 82 15.59 -9.09 -9.07
C PHE A 82 15.46 -10.61 -9.21
N ILE A 83 16.13 -11.33 -8.31
CA ILE A 83 16.13 -12.80 -8.24
C ILE A 83 14.74 -13.29 -7.86
N LEU A 84 14.14 -12.71 -6.81
CA LEU A 84 12.77 -12.97 -6.41
C LEU A 84 11.87 -11.81 -6.84
N LYS A 85 10.81 -12.14 -7.57
CA LYS A 85 9.78 -11.19 -8.01
C LYS A 85 8.41 -11.68 -7.57
N PHE A 86 7.45 -10.76 -7.51
CA PHE A 86 6.05 -11.15 -7.33
C PHE A 86 5.53 -11.89 -8.56
N PRO A 87 4.69 -12.92 -8.41
CA PRO A 87 4.05 -13.53 -9.55
C PRO A 87 2.99 -12.58 -10.13
N PHE A 88 2.82 -12.60 -11.45
CA PHE A 88 1.93 -11.68 -12.18
C PHE A 88 0.50 -11.68 -11.62
N TRP A 89 -0.04 -12.87 -11.35
CA TRP A 89 -1.40 -13.02 -10.80
C TRP A 89 -1.57 -12.27 -9.46
N PHE A 90 -0.54 -12.23 -8.62
CA PHE A 90 -0.61 -11.57 -7.31
C PHE A 90 -0.59 -10.05 -7.45
N VAL A 91 0.24 -9.52 -8.35
CA VAL A 91 0.29 -8.09 -8.66
C VAL A 91 -1.06 -7.61 -9.21
N VAL A 92 -1.62 -8.34 -10.17
CA VAL A 92 -2.95 -8.05 -10.73
C VAL A 92 -4.02 -8.08 -9.64
N LEU A 93 -3.99 -9.09 -8.76
CA LEU A 93 -4.95 -9.24 -7.68
C LEU A 93 -4.90 -8.06 -6.69
N VAL A 94 -3.71 -7.62 -6.29
CA VAL A 94 -3.52 -6.45 -5.41
C VAL A 94 -4.07 -5.18 -6.05
N ILE A 95 -3.67 -4.88 -7.28
CA ILE A 95 -4.08 -3.66 -7.98
C ILE A 95 -5.58 -3.66 -8.27
N SER A 96 -6.12 -4.79 -8.74
CA SER A 96 -7.54 -4.94 -9.06
C SER A 96 -8.41 -4.73 -7.82
N ARG A 97 -7.99 -5.24 -6.66
CA ARG A 97 -8.72 -5.01 -5.41
C ARG A 97 -8.75 -3.54 -5.02
N ASP A 98 -7.64 -2.85 -5.19
CA ASP A 98 -7.54 -1.44 -4.85
C ASP A 98 -8.40 -0.56 -5.77
N ILE A 99 -8.43 -0.87 -7.07
CA ILE A 99 -9.34 -0.25 -8.04
C ILE A 99 -10.80 -0.57 -7.69
N TYR A 100 -11.11 -1.83 -7.38
CA TYR A 100 -12.47 -2.27 -7.03
C TYR A 100 -13.04 -1.49 -5.86
N ILE A 101 -12.28 -1.35 -4.76
CA ILE A 101 -12.74 -0.62 -3.57
C ILE A 101 -12.91 0.87 -3.86
N LEU A 102 -11.99 1.48 -4.63
CA LEU A 102 -12.09 2.88 -5.02
C LEU A 102 -13.33 3.12 -5.91
N ALA A 103 -13.52 2.29 -6.93
CA ALA A 103 -14.66 2.39 -7.85
C ALA A 103 -16.00 2.15 -7.12
N GLY A 104 -16.08 1.12 -6.28
CA GLY A 104 -17.27 0.84 -5.47
C GLY A 104 -17.59 1.99 -4.51
N SER A 105 -16.57 2.56 -3.86
CA SER A 105 -16.76 3.74 -3.00
C SER A 105 -17.28 4.93 -3.81
N PHE A 106 -16.68 5.21 -4.96
CA PHE A 106 -17.10 6.31 -5.82
C PHE A 106 -18.54 6.15 -6.34
N LEU A 107 -18.95 4.94 -6.72
CA LEU A 107 -20.34 4.66 -7.12
C LEU A 107 -21.33 4.93 -5.98
N ILE A 108 -21.03 4.48 -4.76
CA ILE A 108 -21.88 4.74 -3.59
C ILE A 108 -21.99 6.24 -3.32
N TYR A 109 -20.89 6.98 -3.46
CA TYR A 109 -20.89 8.43 -3.34
C TYR A 109 -21.82 9.11 -4.35
N LEU A 110 -21.79 8.69 -5.61
CA LEU A 110 -22.67 9.23 -6.66
C LEU A 110 -24.15 8.96 -6.37
N ILE A 111 -24.49 7.81 -5.79
CA ILE A 111 -25.87 7.43 -5.48
C ILE A 111 -26.38 8.16 -4.23
N ARG A 112 -25.60 8.21 -3.15
CA ARG A 112 -26.06 8.68 -1.82
C ARG A 112 -25.65 10.11 -1.48
N GLY A 113 -24.77 10.73 -2.27
CA GLY A 113 -24.20 12.06 -2.00
C GLY A 113 -23.27 12.12 -0.79
N SER A 114 -23.07 11.01 -0.06
CA SER A 114 -22.19 10.93 1.11
C SER A 114 -21.51 9.57 1.22
N LEU A 115 -20.22 9.59 1.57
CA LEU A 115 -19.41 8.40 1.81
C LEU A 115 -19.42 8.06 3.30
N GLN A 116 -20.10 6.97 3.68
CA GLN A 116 -20.05 6.42 5.05
C GLN A 116 -19.22 5.13 5.12
N ILE A 117 -18.27 4.93 4.21
CA ILE A 117 -17.43 3.75 4.22
C ILE A 117 -16.36 3.95 5.29
N LYS A 118 -16.60 3.37 6.46
CA LYS A 118 -15.59 3.30 7.52
C LYS A 118 -14.47 2.36 7.06
N PRO A 119 -13.19 2.70 7.29
CA PRO A 119 -12.09 1.83 6.91
C PRO A 119 -12.16 0.51 7.66
N SER A 120 -12.35 -0.60 6.95
CA SER A 120 -12.53 -1.92 7.55
C SER A 120 -11.22 -2.44 8.15
N ILE A 121 -11.32 -3.19 9.25
CA ILE A 121 -10.17 -3.83 9.91
C ILE A 121 -9.45 -4.76 8.93
N PHE A 122 -10.20 -5.49 8.11
CA PHE A 122 -9.66 -6.37 7.06
C PHE A 122 -8.89 -5.60 5.99
N GLY A 123 -9.37 -4.41 5.60
CA GLY A 123 -8.64 -3.55 4.66
C GLY A 123 -7.33 -3.02 5.22
N LYS A 124 -7.29 -2.67 6.51
CA LYS A 124 -6.05 -2.27 7.21
C LYS A 124 -5.07 -3.44 7.37
N ALA A 125 -5.57 -4.61 7.73
CA ALA A 125 -4.74 -5.81 7.83
C ALA A 125 -4.12 -6.18 6.46
N THR A 126 -4.89 -6.05 5.38
CA THR A 126 -4.40 -6.33 4.02
C THR A 126 -3.25 -5.41 3.62
N THR A 127 -3.38 -4.10 3.86
CA THR A 127 -2.32 -3.14 3.55
C THR A 127 -1.07 -3.35 4.40
N PHE A 128 -1.23 -3.69 5.68
CA PHE A 128 -0.12 -4.09 6.54
C PHE A 128 0.62 -5.31 5.98
N LEU A 129 -0.11 -6.36 5.59
CA LEU A 129 0.49 -7.56 4.98
C LEU A 129 1.20 -7.26 3.65
N GLN A 130 0.66 -6.35 2.83
CA GLN A 130 1.30 -5.89 1.60
C GLN A 130 2.61 -5.15 1.85
N ILE A 131 2.69 -4.31 2.89
CA ILE A 131 3.94 -3.65 3.27
C ILE A 131 4.97 -4.71 3.69
N PHE A 132 4.56 -5.67 4.52
CA PHE A 132 5.45 -6.74 4.99
C PHE A 132 5.98 -7.61 3.86
N ILE A 133 5.13 -8.02 2.92
CA ILE A 133 5.58 -8.87 1.82
C ILE A 133 6.55 -8.14 0.89
N VAL A 134 6.40 -6.82 0.68
CA VAL A 134 7.38 -6.01 -0.04
C VAL A 134 8.73 -5.98 0.70
N LEU A 135 8.72 -5.77 2.02
CA LEU A 135 9.94 -5.81 2.84
C LEU A 135 10.65 -7.17 2.75
N ILE A 136 9.89 -8.26 2.81
CA ILE A 136 10.43 -9.62 2.69
C ILE A 136 11.08 -9.82 1.32
N VAL A 137 10.40 -9.44 0.22
CA VAL A 137 10.96 -9.61 -1.13
C VAL A 137 12.22 -8.78 -1.33
N LEU A 138 12.25 -7.53 -0.87
CA LEU A 138 13.46 -6.70 -0.93
C LEU A 138 14.60 -7.33 -0.11
N THR A 139 14.31 -7.84 1.10
CA THR A 139 15.30 -8.50 1.96
C THR A 139 15.87 -9.76 1.32
N ILE A 140 15.04 -10.59 0.68
CA ILE A 140 15.49 -11.79 -0.05
C ILE A 140 16.43 -11.41 -1.19
N ASN A 141 16.14 -10.32 -1.90
CA ASN A 141 17.02 -9.88 -2.99
C ASN A 141 18.35 -9.30 -2.51
N ILE A 142 18.47 -8.86 -1.25
CA ILE A 142 19.74 -8.48 -0.63
C ILE A 142 20.50 -9.73 -0.16
N PHE A 143 19.80 -10.69 0.46
CA PHE A 143 20.39 -11.90 1.04
C PHE A 143 19.79 -13.18 0.43
N PRO A 144 20.03 -13.46 -0.86
CA PRO A 144 19.37 -14.56 -1.57
C PRO A 144 19.77 -15.94 -1.07
N GLN A 145 20.83 -16.05 -0.27
CA GLN A 145 21.33 -17.31 0.27
C GLN A 145 20.52 -17.83 1.47
N ILE A 146 19.74 -16.98 2.14
CA ILE A 146 18.95 -17.35 3.33
C ILE A 146 17.64 -18.00 2.88
N LYS A 147 17.61 -19.35 2.84
CA LYS A 147 16.48 -20.13 2.31
C LYS A 147 15.21 -19.97 3.15
N GLU A 148 15.35 -19.75 4.46
CA GLU A 148 14.26 -19.54 5.40
C GLU A 148 13.37 -18.36 4.99
N LEU A 149 13.95 -17.32 4.39
CA LEU A 149 13.19 -16.17 3.91
C LEU A 149 12.20 -16.53 2.79
N TYR A 150 12.53 -17.50 1.92
CA TYR A 150 11.62 -17.94 0.85
C TYR A 150 10.40 -18.67 1.40
N PHE A 151 10.57 -19.43 2.48
CA PHE A 151 9.46 -20.08 3.18
C PHE A 151 8.54 -19.03 3.83
N ILE A 152 9.12 -18.04 4.49
CA ILE A 152 8.37 -16.91 5.06
C ILE A 152 7.62 -16.14 3.95
N TYR A 153 8.27 -15.88 2.82
CA TYR A 153 7.63 -15.26 1.66
C TYR A 153 6.41 -16.03 1.18
N GLN A 154 6.50 -17.36 1.04
CA GLN A 154 5.36 -18.19 0.61
C GLN A 154 4.18 -18.10 1.59
N ILE A 155 4.45 -18.17 2.89
CA ILE A 155 3.40 -18.01 3.92
C ILE A 155 2.72 -16.65 3.78
N PHE A 156 3.51 -15.56 3.70
CA PHE A 156 2.97 -14.22 3.56
C PHE A 156 2.24 -14.01 2.23
N LEU A 157 2.66 -14.64 1.14
CA LEU A 157 1.97 -14.57 -0.15
C LEU A 157 0.54 -15.15 -0.05
N TYR A 158 0.40 -16.36 0.50
CA TYR A 158 -0.92 -16.99 0.67
C TYR A 158 -1.77 -16.28 1.72
N LEU A 159 -1.16 -15.83 2.82
CA LEU A 159 -1.84 -15.06 3.85
C LEU A 159 -2.39 -13.74 3.29
N THR A 160 -1.55 -12.98 2.57
CA THR A 160 -1.95 -11.71 1.95
C THR A 160 -3.04 -11.93 0.92
N THR A 161 -2.92 -12.96 0.07
CA THR A 161 -3.96 -13.31 -0.92
C THR A 161 -5.30 -13.60 -0.24
N SER A 162 -5.30 -14.40 0.82
CA SER A 162 -6.50 -14.72 1.60
C SER A 162 -7.15 -13.46 2.18
N PHE A 163 -6.35 -12.56 2.77
CA PHE A 163 -6.85 -11.30 3.32
C PHE A 163 -7.38 -10.35 2.24
N ILE A 164 -6.79 -10.34 1.05
CA ILE A 164 -7.32 -9.56 -0.06
C ILE A 164 -8.72 -10.05 -0.45
N ILE A 165 -8.93 -11.37 -0.55
CA ILE A 165 -10.24 -11.96 -0.86
C ILE A 165 -11.25 -11.63 0.24
N ILE A 166 -10.89 -11.82 1.51
CA ILE A 166 -11.75 -11.48 2.65
C ILE A 166 -12.10 -9.99 2.63
N SER A 167 -11.13 -9.13 2.37
CA SER A 167 -11.35 -7.69 2.27
C SER A 167 -12.30 -7.34 1.13
N LEU A 168 -12.18 -7.97 -0.04
CA LEU A 168 -13.09 -7.74 -1.17
C LEU A 168 -14.53 -8.11 -0.82
N LEU A 169 -14.73 -9.29 -0.23
CA LEU A 169 -16.06 -9.74 0.17
C LEU A 169 -16.68 -8.80 1.22
N HIS A 170 -15.88 -8.38 2.20
CA HIS A 170 -16.34 -7.45 3.24
C HIS A 170 -16.79 -6.10 2.66
N TYR A 171 -15.96 -5.47 1.82
CA TYR A 171 -16.32 -4.18 1.20
C TYR A 171 -17.52 -4.30 0.26
N SER A 172 -17.64 -5.43 -0.46
CA SER A 172 -18.81 -5.69 -1.30
C SER A 172 -20.08 -5.76 -0.46
N TYR A 173 -20.06 -6.53 0.63
CA TYR A 173 -21.20 -6.68 1.55
C TYR A 173 -21.60 -5.34 2.19
N GLU A 174 -20.62 -4.56 2.67
CA GLU A 174 -20.88 -3.23 3.22
C GLU A 174 -21.48 -2.28 2.17
N GLY A 175 -20.97 -2.32 0.94
CA GLY A 175 -21.50 -1.52 -0.17
C GLY A 175 -22.95 -1.86 -0.50
N PHE A 176 -23.28 -3.15 -0.61
CA PHE A 176 -24.66 -3.60 -0.85
C PHE A 176 -25.62 -3.18 0.25
N ASN A 177 -25.23 -3.31 1.52
CA ASN A 177 -26.07 -2.90 2.64
C ASN A 177 -26.31 -1.39 2.66
N GLN A 178 -25.35 -0.58 2.21
CA GLN A 178 -25.54 0.86 2.10
C GLN A 178 -26.53 1.24 1.00
N ILE A 179 -26.52 0.54 -0.13
CA ILE A 179 -27.48 0.78 -1.23
C ILE A 179 -28.88 0.30 -0.83
N LYS A 180 -28.99 -0.85 -0.16
CA LYS A 180 -30.30 -1.40 0.27
C LYS A 180 -31.00 -0.57 1.34
N ASN A 181 -30.23 0.10 2.20
CA ASN A 181 -30.74 0.97 3.27
C ASN A 181 -30.95 2.42 2.79
N TYR A 182 -31.13 2.65 1.49
CA TYR A 182 -31.52 3.91 0.86
C TYR A 182 -32.88 3.70 0.18
#